data_AF-A0A093ZNV1-F1
#
_entry.id   AF-A0A093ZNV1-F1
#
_cell.length_a   1.000
_cell.length_b   1.000
_cell.length_c   1.000
_cell.angle_alpha   90.00
_cell.angle_beta   90.00
_cell.angle_gamma   90.00
#
_symmetry.space_group_name_H-M   'P 1'
#
loop_
_entity.id
_entity.type
_entity.pdbx_description
1 polymer ?
#
loop_
_entity_poly.entity_id
_entity_poly.type
_entity_poly.pdbx_seq_one_letter_code
_entity_poly.pdbx_strand_id
1 'polypeptide(L)'
;MAVAALRRPPVIRPAVSDPITILTQAIANGQGQQLIDLITAQIEAKKSTNQPESTGYDFDLSGGQAEVMYVTFRMGPRRELVFKIGPETKINDAIHCCVDTWTTEWGRFWPWELFFYLPCNSRIDYYATMTAAQLGVENHDLIDVFTESYGG
;
A
#
# COMPACT_ATOMS: atom_id res chain seq x y z
N MET A 1 -19.44 -58.83 -16.99
CA MET A 1 -18.52 -57.98 -16.19
C MET A 1 -19.05 -56.56 -16.23
N ALA A 2 -19.64 -56.07 -15.14
CA ALA A 2 -20.16 -54.71 -15.03
C ALA A 2 -19.36 -53.98 -13.95
N VAL A 3 -18.68 -52.90 -14.33
CA VAL A 3 -17.93 -52.05 -13.39
C VAL A 3 -18.86 -50.95 -12.92
N ALA A 4 -19.29 -51.03 -11.66
CA ALA A 4 -20.07 -49.99 -11.02
C ALA A 4 -19.17 -48.77 -10.73
N ALA A 5 -19.46 -47.64 -11.38
CA ALA A 5 -18.79 -46.38 -11.13
C ALA A 5 -19.26 -45.79 -9.77
N LEU A 6 -18.37 -45.79 -8.78
CA LEU A 6 -18.53 -45.11 -7.50
C LEU A 6 -18.57 -43.59 -7.71
N ARG A 7 -19.77 -42.99 -7.62
CA ARG A 7 -19.92 -41.52 -7.54
C ARG A 7 -19.42 -41.05 -6.17
N ARG A 8 -18.37 -40.21 -6.16
CA ARG A 8 -17.91 -39.51 -4.95
C ARG A 8 -18.96 -38.47 -4.53
N PRO A 9 -19.23 -38.29 -3.22
CA PRO A 9 -20.13 -37.24 -2.75
C PRO A 9 -19.53 -35.85 -3.03
N PRO A 10 -20.37 -34.82 -3.24
CA PRO A 10 -19.88 -33.47 -3.46
C PRO A 10 -19.14 -32.97 -2.21
N VAL A 11 -17.92 -32.49 -2.40
CA VAL A 11 -17.16 -31.77 -1.37
C VAL A 11 -17.87 -30.45 -1.13
N ILE A 12 -18.60 -30.34 -0.03
CA ILE A 12 -19.14 -29.07 0.46
C ILE A 12 -17.92 -28.22 0.85
N ARG A 13 -17.51 -27.32 -0.03
CA ARG A 13 -16.57 -26.26 0.33
C ARG A 13 -17.34 -25.33 1.28
N PRO A 14 -16.88 -25.08 2.51
CA PRO A 14 -17.51 -24.06 3.34
C PRO A 14 -17.45 -22.76 2.55
N ALA A 15 -18.60 -22.10 2.40
CA ALA A 15 -18.65 -20.74 1.89
C ALA A 15 -17.70 -19.91 2.77
N VAL A 16 -16.78 -19.19 2.12
CA VAL A 16 -15.94 -18.22 2.82
C VAL A 16 -16.89 -17.15 3.29
N SER A 17 -17.35 -17.25 4.54
CA SER A 17 -18.24 -16.28 5.14
C SER A 17 -17.51 -14.94 5.15
N ASP A 18 -18.11 -13.94 4.51
CA ASP A 18 -17.62 -12.57 4.52
C ASP A 18 -17.34 -12.17 5.98
N PRO A 19 -16.12 -11.70 6.31
CA PRO A 19 -15.73 -11.34 7.67
C PRO A 19 -16.71 -10.35 8.33
N ILE A 20 -17.36 -9.49 7.54
CA ILE A 20 -18.40 -8.57 8.03
C ILE A 20 -19.62 -9.35 8.57
N THR A 21 -19.99 -10.46 7.92
CA THR A 21 -21.13 -11.30 8.31
C THR A 21 -20.86 -12.04 9.62
N ILE A 22 -19.61 -12.50 9.83
CA ILE A 22 -19.18 -13.16 11.07
C ILE A 22 -19.21 -12.16 12.24
N LEU A 23 -18.71 -10.94 12.02
CA LEU A 23 -18.73 -9.87 13.02
C LEU A 23 -20.18 -9.49 13.41
N THR A 24 -21.06 -9.37 12.42
CA THR A 24 -22.47 -9.01 12.63
C THR A 24 -23.22 -10.08 13.44
N GLN A 25 -22.96 -11.36 13.16
CA GLN A 25 -23.54 -12.48 13.93
C GLN A 25 -22.99 -12.56 15.36
N ALA A 26 -21.70 -12.33 15.58
CA ALA A 26 -21.10 -12.36 16.92
C ALA A 26 -21.63 -11.23 17.82
N ILE A 27 -21.86 -10.05 17.25
CA ILE A 27 -22.48 -8.91 17.94
C ILE A 27 -23.95 -9.25 18.27
N ALA A 28 -24.70 -9.81 17.32
CA ALA A 28 -26.10 -10.19 17.53
C ALA A 28 -26.29 -11.30 18.58
N ASN A 29 -25.31 -12.19 18.74
CA ASN A 29 -25.36 -13.32 19.68
C ASN A 29 -24.85 -13.00 21.09
N GLY A 30 -24.64 -11.71 21.43
CA GLY A 30 -24.20 -11.30 22.77
C GLY A 30 -22.75 -11.66 23.10
N GLN A 31 -21.97 -12.10 22.10
CA GLN A 31 -20.54 -12.38 22.22
C GLN A 31 -19.67 -11.14 21.94
N GLY A 32 -20.29 -9.95 21.89
CA GLY A 32 -19.62 -8.70 21.54
C GLY A 32 -18.38 -8.41 22.40
N GLN A 33 -18.42 -8.73 23.70
CA GLN A 33 -17.27 -8.51 24.57
C GLN A 33 -16.09 -9.44 24.25
N GLN A 34 -16.34 -10.72 23.99
CA GLN A 34 -15.30 -11.67 23.58
C GLN A 34 -14.71 -11.31 22.21
N LEU A 35 -15.52 -10.75 21.32
CA LEU A 35 -15.06 -10.25 20.02
C LEU A 35 -14.18 -9.00 20.18
N ILE A 36 -14.57 -8.07 21.06
CA ILE A 36 -13.77 -6.88 21.41
C ILE A 36 -12.43 -7.31 22.01
N ASP A 37 -12.42 -8.28 22.91
CA ASP A 37 -11.19 -8.78 23.54
C ASP A 37 -10.26 -9.46 22.52
N LEU A 38 -10.81 -10.22 21.57
CA LEU A 38 -10.04 -10.83 20.48
C LEU A 38 -9.50 -9.78 19.49
N ILE A 39 -10.26 -8.74 19.17
CA ILE A 39 -9.81 -7.62 18.33
C ILE A 39 -8.71 -6.84 19.06
N THR A 40 -8.89 -6.57 20.36
CA THR A 40 -7.90 -5.86 21.19
C THR A 40 -6.61 -6.66 21.30
N ALA A 41 -6.70 -7.97 21.56
CA ALA A 41 -5.54 -8.86 21.58
C ALA A 41 -4.85 -8.94 20.21
N GLN A 42 -5.57 -8.88 19.09
CA GLN A 42 -4.97 -8.80 17.77
C GLN A 42 -4.32 -7.45 17.48
N ILE A 43 -4.90 -6.34 17.95
CA ILE A 43 -4.29 -5.00 17.86
C ILE A 43 -3.00 -4.95 18.68
N GLU A 44 -3.01 -5.50 19.90
CA GLU A 44 -1.84 -5.60 20.75
C GLU A 44 -0.79 -6.57 20.18
N ALA A 45 -1.20 -7.70 19.60
CA ALA A 45 -0.31 -8.63 18.92
C ALA A 45 0.33 -8.05 17.65
N LYS A 46 -0.40 -7.18 16.93
CA LYS A 46 0.15 -6.40 15.81
C LYS A 46 1.17 -5.36 16.28
N LYS A 47 1.01 -4.79 17.47
CA LYS A 47 2.02 -3.92 18.09
C LYS A 47 3.27 -4.66 18.57
N SER A 48 3.15 -5.94 18.97
CA SER A 48 4.26 -6.72 19.51
C SER A 48 5.06 -7.49 18.44
N THR A 49 4.49 -7.63 17.25
CA THR A 49 5.22 -8.13 16.09
C THR A 49 5.98 -6.95 15.48
N ASN A 50 7.29 -7.10 15.20
CA ASN A 50 8.08 -6.17 14.37
C ASN A 50 7.58 -6.13 12.90
N GLN A 51 6.26 -6.21 12.68
CA GLN A 51 5.67 -5.64 11.49
C GLN A 51 6.03 -4.15 11.55
N PRO A 52 6.61 -3.56 10.49
CA PRO A 52 6.68 -2.12 10.42
C PRO A 52 5.26 -1.64 10.67
N GLU A 53 5.09 -0.80 11.69
CA GLU A 53 3.88 -0.01 11.81
C GLU A 53 3.65 0.54 10.41
N SER A 54 2.46 0.32 9.85
CA SER A 54 1.99 1.13 8.74
C SER A 54 1.90 2.55 9.29
N THR A 55 3.05 3.20 9.40
CA THR A 55 3.21 4.58 9.84
C THR A 55 2.32 5.38 8.94
N GLY A 56 1.26 5.93 9.52
CA GLY A 56 0.21 6.60 8.78
C GLY A 56 0.80 7.80 8.06
N TYR A 57 1.02 7.66 6.76
CA TYR A 57 1.25 8.77 5.86
C TYR A 57 0.61 8.42 4.53
N ASP A 58 -0.72 8.37 4.52
CA ASP A 58 -1.53 8.36 3.30
C ASP A 58 -1.61 9.81 2.82
N PHE A 59 -0.61 10.26 2.06
CA PHE A 59 -0.57 11.62 1.53
C PHE A 59 -1.61 11.73 0.41
N ASP A 60 -2.74 12.38 0.69
CA ASP A 60 -3.76 12.60 -0.32
C ASP A 60 -3.42 13.80 -1.21
N LEU A 61 -2.90 13.50 -2.39
CA LEU A 61 -2.64 14.44 -3.49
C LEU A 61 -3.64 14.23 -4.64
N SER A 62 -4.74 13.50 -4.41
CA SER A 62 -5.75 13.24 -5.44
C SER A 62 -6.53 14.50 -5.81
N GLY A 63 -6.56 15.52 -4.95
CA GLY A 63 -7.31 16.75 -5.20
C GLY A 63 -8.81 16.54 -5.40
N GLY A 64 -9.36 15.44 -4.86
CA GLY A 64 -10.77 15.08 -5.02
C GLY A 64 -11.13 14.45 -6.37
N GLN A 65 -10.13 13.98 -7.13
CA GLN A 65 -10.35 13.21 -8.35
C GLN A 65 -11.19 11.95 -8.07
N ALA A 66 -12.05 11.59 -9.02
CA ALA A 66 -12.96 10.43 -8.89
C ALA A 66 -12.21 9.10 -8.96
N GLU A 67 -11.16 9.04 -9.79
CA GLU A 67 -10.26 7.91 -9.89
C GLU A 67 -8.98 8.22 -9.10
N VAL A 68 -8.60 7.28 -8.24
CA VAL A 68 -7.43 7.41 -7.37
C VAL A 68 -6.60 6.14 -7.38
N MET A 69 -5.31 6.30 -7.17
CA MET A 69 -4.31 5.24 -7.10
C MET A 69 -3.38 5.48 -5.92
N TYR A 70 -2.88 4.40 -5.33
CA TYR A 70 -1.96 4.41 -4.21
C TYR A 70 -0.56 4.04 -4.70
N VAL A 71 0.41 4.94 -4.55
CA VAL A 71 1.77 4.75 -5.08
C VAL A 71 2.76 4.86 -3.95
N THR A 72 3.74 3.96 -3.91
CA THR A 72 4.75 3.91 -2.84
C THR A 72 6.07 4.45 -3.34
N PHE A 73 6.61 5.46 -2.67
CA PHE A 73 7.99 5.93 -2.88
C PHE A 73 8.89 5.29 -1.84
N ARG A 74 9.96 4.61 -2.28
CA ARG A 74 10.85 3.86 -1.38
C ARG A 74 12.31 4.24 -1.54
N MET A 75 12.95 4.64 -0.44
CA MET A 75 14.40 4.83 -0.35
C MET A 75 15.02 3.81 0.61
N GLY A 76 15.50 2.69 0.05
CA GLY A 76 16.06 1.60 0.84
C GLY A 76 15.03 0.87 1.71
N PRO A 77 15.46 -0.01 2.64
CA PRO A 77 14.57 -0.98 3.31
C PRO A 77 13.71 -0.41 4.45
N ARG A 78 13.79 0.90 4.75
CA ARG A 78 13.14 1.51 5.93
C ARG A 78 12.48 2.85 5.67
N ARG A 79 12.45 3.34 4.43
CA ARG A 79 11.90 4.66 4.10
C ARG A 79 10.90 4.49 2.98
N GLU A 80 9.65 4.33 3.35
CA GLU A 80 8.53 4.17 2.42
C GLU A 80 7.47 5.21 2.75
N LEU A 81 6.97 5.90 1.72
CA LEU A 81 5.83 6.81 1.82
C LEU A 81 4.80 6.40 0.79
N VAL A 82 3.53 6.38 1.19
CA VAL A 82 2.42 5.99 0.32
C VAL A 82 1.61 7.24 -0.03
N PHE A 83 1.38 7.46 -1.32
CA PHE A 83 0.64 8.60 -1.81
C PHE A 83 -0.65 8.14 -2.46
N LYS A 84 -1.76 8.73 -2.05
CA LYS A 84 -3.02 8.65 -2.79
C LYS A 84 -3.03 9.77 -3.82
N ILE A 85 -2.92 9.42 -5.10
CA ILE A 85 -2.86 10.37 -6.21
C ILE A 85 -3.97 10.07 -7.22
N GLY A 86 -4.27 11.02 -8.11
CA GLY A 86 -5.11 10.76 -9.28
C GLY A 86 -4.28 10.77 -10.57
N PRO A 87 -4.85 10.35 -11.70
CA PRO A 87 -4.15 10.31 -13.00
C PRO A 87 -3.60 11.69 -13.43
N GLU A 88 -4.27 12.78 -13.03
CA GLU A 88 -3.86 14.16 -13.36
C GLU A 88 -2.90 14.77 -12.34
N THR A 89 -2.60 14.07 -11.25
CA THR A 89 -1.64 14.55 -10.24
C THR A 89 -0.25 14.64 -10.88
N LYS A 90 0.41 15.80 -10.75
CA LYS A 90 1.79 15.97 -11.20
C LYS A 90 2.71 15.20 -10.27
N ILE A 91 3.54 14.32 -10.83
CA ILE A 91 4.44 13.49 -10.00
C ILE A 91 5.48 14.34 -9.25
N ASN A 92 5.81 15.52 -9.77
CA ASN A 92 6.60 16.52 -9.04
C ASN A 92 6.05 16.85 -7.66
N ASP A 93 4.72 16.96 -7.49
CA ASP A 93 4.12 17.31 -6.21
C ASP A 93 4.33 16.18 -5.18
N ALA A 94 4.23 14.92 -5.63
CA ALA A 94 4.57 13.74 -4.83
C ALA A 94 6.06 13.69 -4.50
N ILE A 95 6.94 13.99 -5.46
CA ILE A 95 8.40 14.06 -5.24
C ILE A 95 8.75 15.14 -4.21
N HIS A 96 8.18 16.34 -4.33
CA HIS A 96 8.40 17.43 -3.38
C HIS A 96 7.99 17.04 -1.97
N CYS A 97 6.77 16.51 -1.83
CA CYS A 97 6.29 16.04 -0.54
C CYS A 97 7.18 14.94 0.04
N CYS A 98 7.60 13.99 -0.80
CA CYS A 98 8.52 12.92 -0.43
C CYS A 98 9.87 13.47 0.10
N VAL A 99 10.47 14.43 -0.61
CA VAL A 99 11.75 15.05 -0.23
C VAL A 99 11.62 15.86 1.06
N ASP A 100 10.53 16.62 1.22
CA ASP A 100 10.28 17.45 2.41
C ASP A 100 10.07 16.60 3.67
N THR A 101 9.27 15.52 3.54
CA THR A 101 9.07 14.54 4.62
C THR A 101 10.40 13.89 4.98
N TRP A 102 11.15 13.41 3.98
CA TRP A 102 12.40 12.73 4.25
C TRP A 102 13.48 13.66 4.82
N THR A 103 13.49 14.92 4.41
CA THR A 103 14.41 15.95 4.90
C THR A 103 14.20 16.21 6.39
N THR A 104 12.94 16.26 6.81
CA THR A 104 12.57 16.52 8.20
C THR A 104 12.99 15.38 9.13
N GLU A 105 12.90 14.14 8.66
CA GLU A 105 13.06 12.95 9.51
C GLU A 105 14.48 12.33 9.47
N TRP A 106 15.19 12.41 8.33
CA TRP A 106 16.44 11.65 8.14
C TRP A 106 17.64 12.48 7.64
N GLY A 107 17.51 13.80 7.56
CA GLY A 107 18.59 14.70 7.13
C GLY A 107 18.36 15.28 5.73
N ARG A 108 19.13 16.30 5.37
CA ARG A 108 18.84 17.12 4.18
C ARG A 108 18.97 16.34 2.87
N PHE A 109 17.92 16.36 2.06
CA PHE A 109 17.95 15.89 0.67
C PHE A 109 17.53 17.03 -0.25
N TRP A 110 18.12 17.09 -1.44
CA TRP A 110 17.61 17.93 -2.52
C TRP A 110 16.96 17.06 -3.61
N PRO A 111 15.86 17.53 -4.26
CA PRO A 111 15.18 16.72 -5.27
C PRO A 111 16.09 16.29 -6.44
N TRP A 112 17.08 17.11 -6.81
CA TRP A 112 18.03 16.81 -7.89
C TRP A 112 19.15 15.84 -7.50
N GLU A 113 19.30 15.52 -6.20
CA GLU A 113 20.26 14.51 -5.71
C GLU A 113 19.63 13.11 -5.62
N LEU A 114 18.31 13.03 -5.85
CA LEU A 114 17.55 11.80 -5.80
C LEU A 114 17.18 11.32 -7.20
N PHE A 115 17.25 10.00 -7.39
CA PHE A 115 16.91 9.34 -8.64
C PHE A 115 15.67 8.47 -8.43
N PHE A 116 14.58 8.82 -9.11
CA PHE A 116 13.29 8.15 -9.01
C PHE A 116 13.08 7.24 -10.22
N TYR A 117 12.73 5.97 -9.99
CA TYR A 117 12.52 4.97 -11.03
C TYR A 117 11.16 4.31 -10.88
N LEU A 118 10.44 4.20 -12.00
CA LEU A 118 9.23 3.38 -12.11
C LEU A 118 9.58 1.89 -12.06
N PRO A 119 8.59 0.99 -11.80
CA PRO A 119 8.80 -0.46 -11.81
C PRO A 119 9.38 -1.01 -13.13
N CYS A 120 9.17 -0.29 -14.24
CA CYS A 120 9.73 -0.61 -15.55
C CYS A 120 11.18 -0.13 -15.75
N ASN A 121 11.87 0.30 -14.68
CA ASN A 121 13.20 0.92 -14.67
C ASN A 121 13.32 2.23 -15.48
N SER A 122 12.19 2.83 -15.86
CA SER A 122 12.20 4.17 -16.46
C SER A 122 12.45 5.22 -15.40
N ARG A 123 13.45 6.06 -15.62
CA ARG A 123 13.75 7.19 -14.73
C ARG A 123 12.70 8.27 -14.90
N ILE A 124 12.17 8.78 -13.78
CA ILE A 124 11.33 9.97 -13.76
C ILE A 124 12.26 11.18 -13.78
N ASP A 125 12.13 12.00 -14.81
CA ASP A 125 12.84 13.30 -14.87
C ASP A 125 12.08 14.31 -14.01
N TYR A 126 12.70 14.74 -12.92
CA TYR A 126 12.14 15.73 -12.02
C TYR A 126 11.87 17.08 -12.70
N TYR A 127 12.61 17.46 -13.75
CA TYR A 127 12.37 18.73 -14.45
C TYR A 127 11.25 18.63 -15.48
N ALA A 128 10.88 17.41 -15.89
CA ALA A 128 9.76 17.17 -16.77
C ALA A 128 8.47 17.12 -15.94
N THR A 129 7.68 18.21 -15.99
CA THR A 129 6.38 18.25 -15.31
C THR A 129 5.39 17.31 -16.00
N MET A 130 5.38 16.05 -15.58
CA MET A 130 4.50 15.01 -16.11
C MET A 130 3.46 14.58 -15.06
N THR A 131 2.27 14.22 -15.53
CA THR A 131 1.22 13.63 -14.69
C THR A 131 1.47 12.15 -14.45
N ALA A 132 0.82 11.58 -13.44
CA ALA A 132 0.84 10.13 -13.17
C ALA A 132 0.45 9.32 -14.42
N ALA A 133 -0.62 9.73 -15.12
CA ALA A 133 -1.06 9.06 -16.34
C ALA A 133 -0.03 9.15 -17.48
N GLN A 134 0.64 10.29 -17.65
CA GLN A 134 1.66 10.46 -18.69
C GLN A 134 2.91 9.61 -18.44
N LEU A 135 3.25 9.37 -17.18
CA LEU A 135 4.34 8.50 -16.77
C LEU A 135 3.94 7.01 -16.77
N GLY A 136 2.65 6.70 -17.00
CA GLY A 136 2.14 5.33 -16.95
C GLY A 136 2.16 4.75 -15.54
N VAL A 137 1.97 5.61 -14.52
CA VAL A 137 1.89 5.18 -13.13
C VAL A 137 0.57 4.45 -12.90
N GLU A 138 0.65 3.26 -12.32
CA GLU A 138 -0.48 2.40 -12.00
C GLU A 138 -0.72 2.30 -10.49
N ASN A 139 -1.88 1.76 -10.11
CA ASN A 139 -2.22 1.56 -8.71
C ASN A 139 -1.31 0.50 -8.07
N HIS A 140 -0.77 0.84 -6.90
CA HIS A 140 0.23 0.08 -6.15
C HIS A 140 1.61 0.03 -6.79
N ASP A 141 1.91 0.94 -7.72
CA ASP A 141 3.27 1.10 -8.23
C ASP A 141 4.25 1.43 -7.10
N LEU A 142 5.45 0.85 -7.23
CA LEU A 142 6.57 1.08 -6.36
C LEU A 142 7.63 1.89 -7.10
N ILE A 143 7.79 3.14 -6.68
CA ILE A 143 8.80 4.06 -7.20
C ILE A 143 10.04 3.93 -6.31
N ASP A 144 11.08 3.33 -6.87
CA ASP A 144 12.37 3.19 -6.19
C ASP A 144 13.16 4.50 -6.27
N VAL A 145 13.67 4.93 -5.11
CA VAL A 145 14.41 6.18 -4.95
C VAL A 145 15.82 5.90 -4.44
N PHE A 146 16.80 6.39 -5.19
CA PHE A 146 18.22 6.24 -4.86
C PHE A 146 18.87 7.60 -4.65
N THR A 147 19.87 7.64 -3.76
CA THR A 147 20.83 8.74 -3.69
C THR A 147 22.03 8.43 -4.57
N GLU A 148 22.76 9.45 -5.01
CA GLU A 148 23.99 9.30 -5.80
C GLU A 148 25.00 8.34 -5.13
N SER A 149 25.07 8.33 -3.80
CA SER A 149 25.95 7.43 -3.03
C SER A 149 25.55 5.94 -3.06
N TYR A 150 24.30 5.62 -3.40
CA TYR A 150 23.78 4.24 -3.40
C TYR A 150 23.60 3.66 -4.81
N GLY A 151 23.73 4.48 -5.87
CA GLY A 151 23.47 4.09 -7.25
C GLY A 151 24.62 3.37 -7.96
N GLY A 152 25.86 3.51 -7.46
CA GLY A 152 27.07 3.00 -8.14
C GLY A 152 27.55 3.93 -9.25
#